data_AF-A0A2A2LJ30-F1
#
_entry.id   AF-A0A2A2LJ30-F1
#
_cell.length_a   1.000
_cell.length_b   1.000
_cell.length_c   1.000
_cell.angle_alpha   90.00
_cell.angle_beta   90.00
_cell.angle_gamma   90.00
#
_symmetry.space_group_name_H-M   'P 1'
#
loop_
_entity.id
_entity.type
_entity.pdbx_description
1 polymer ?
#
loop_
_entity_poly.entity_id
_entity_poly.type
_entity_poly.pdbx_seq_one_letter_code
_entity_poly.pdbx_strand_id
1 'polypeptide(L)'
;MILDKLPLELMREVLLGLNKIDFIQTVKCIRRLYYFAKADNILRRRLQNRVADLELCLDDNTACEECGKLVLHLDLDARFRRENDGVQWIYSSFVFRSKDECKCDSIDGETQIEPDLLNHPSSLYDSHLLEGFENRTNFVINNGSLDEAIVNCGKLFNILTKFVIVRKFELHLDSDQMWEQMSAFFNANSPDMRIQPHATIDSRINLDSFRIFPNGLAGIEITKNFGPILMANPYHEVLRRTPNVSFSGMNLPYTYEDVFGFFKDTKKLSFHSETRITEEQICQIVQNFYEVKQNERILEIQFDEDFLVKDFLTLIPKEAYRLHMTTIMVGPKRKWVTWVEMTDRFGRKWSVMNIPVNDDQEMTENILRIYNMKTFD
;
A
#
# COMPACT_ATOMS: atom_id res chain seq x y z
N MET A 1 -28.07 -25.32 6.97
CA MET A 1 -27.10 -24.97 5.91
C MET A 1 -26.97 -26.16 4.96
N ILE A 2 -27.09 -25.96 3.64
CA ILE A 2 -27.12 -27.05 2.64
C ILE A 2 -25.81 -27.85 2.60
N LEU A 3 -24.68 -27.20 2.90
CA LEU A 3 -23.34 -27.80 2.88
C LEU A 3 -23.19 -29.02 3.79
N ASP A 4 -23.90 -29.04 4.92
CA ASP A 4 -23.87 -30.15 5.89
C ASP A 4 -24.62 -31.40 5.41
N LYS A 5 -25.24 -31.36 4.23
CA LYS A 5 -25.96 -32.50 3.64
C LYS A 5 -25.32 -33.01 2.35
N LEU A 6 -24.25 -32.35 1.87
CA LEU A 6 -23.56 -32.77 0.66
C LEU A 6 -22.72 -34.04 0.89
N PRO A 7 -22.52 -34.86 -0.16
CA PRO A 7 -21.45 -35.84 -0.23
C PRO A 7 -20.08 -35.22 0.10
N LEU A 8 -19.16 -36.01 0.64
CA LEU A 8 -17.87 -35.51 1.11
C LEU A 8 -17.03 -34.91 -0.03
N GLU A 9 -17.17 -35.46 -1.23
CA GLU A 9 -16.48 -35.02 -2.45
C GLU A 9 -16.93 -33.61 -2.83
N LEU A 10 -18.24 -33.37 -2.91
CA LEU A 10 -18.80 -32.05 -3.22
C LEU A 10 -18.52 -31.04 -2.10
N MET A 11 -18.57 -31.51 -0.84
CA MET A 11 -18.20 -30.68 0.31
C MET A 11 -16.74 -30.22 0.22
N ARG A 12 -15.83 -31.12 -0.17
CA ARG A 12 -14.41 -30.81 -0.38
C ARG A 12 -14.22 -29.79 -1.49
N GLU A 13 -14.83 -29.99 -2.64
CA GLU A 13 -14.73 -29.07 -3.78
C GLU A 13 -15.23 -27.67 -3.42
N VAL A 14 -16.39 -27.57 -2.76
CA VAL A 14 -16.92 -26.28 -2.32
C VAL A 14 -15.96 -25.61 -1.33
N LEU A 15 -15.49 -26.33 -0.30
CA LEU A 15 -14.57 -25.78 0.69
C LEU A 15 -13.22 -25.37 0.07
N LEU A 16 -12.72 -26.10 -0.93
CA LEU A 16 -11.51 -25.75 -1.68
C LEU A 16 -11.70 -24.51 -2.55
N GLY A 17 -12.92 -24.26 -3.03
CA GLY A 17 -13.28 -23.09 -3.82
C GLY A 17 -13.36 -21.79 -3.01
N LEU A 18 -13.66 -21.86 -1.70
CA LEU A 18 -13.73 -20.67 -0.84
C LEU A 18 -12.37 -20.00 -0.68
N ASN A 19 -12.32 -18.68 -0.49
CA ASN A 19 -11.11 -17.97 -0.03
C ASN A 19 -10.77 -18.35 1.43
N LYS A 20 -9.62 -17.90 1.94
CA LYS A 20 -9.17 -18.27 3.29
C LYS A 20 -10.13 -17.81 4.40
N ILE A 21 -10.66 -16.60 4.33
CA ILE A 21 -11.53 -16.01 5.36
C ILE A 21 -12.88 -16.73 5.37
N ASP A 22 -13.52 -16.89 4.22
CA ASP A 22 -14.79 -17.60 4.06
C ASP A 22 -14.66 -19.06 4.46
N PHE A 23 -13.55 -19.70 4.10
CA PHE A 23 -13.24 -21.05 4.55
C PHE A 23 -13.22 -21.13 6.08
N ILE A 24 -12.44 -20.27 6.76
CA ILE A 24 -12.36 -20.25 8.23
C ILE A 24 -13.73 -19.97 8.86
N GLN A 25 -14.48 -18.99 8.36
CA GLN A 25 -15.80 -18.64 8.89
C GLN A 25 -16.77 -19.82 8.71
N THR A 26 -16.82 -20.41 7.52
CA THR A 26 -17.71 -21.53 7.17
C THR A 26 -17.42 -22.78 8.03
N VAL A 27 -16.16 -23.18 8.15
CA VAL A 27 -15.79 -24.38 8.91
C VAL A 27 -15.94 -24.18 10.43
N LYS A 28 -15.76 -22.96 10.95
CA LYS A 28 -16.00 -22.66 12.38
C LYS A 28 -17.48 -22.67 12.74
N CYS A 29 -18.38 -22.35 11.81
CA CYS A 29 -19.81 -22.33 12.06
C CYS A 29 -20.46 -23.73 12.17
N ILE A 30 -19.87 -24.78 11.59
CA ILE A 30 -20.46 -26.13 11.57
C ILE A 30 -19.44 -27.19 12.02
N ARG A 31 -19.77 -27.87 13.12
CA ARG A 31 -18.92 -28.91 13.73
C ARG A 31 -18.53 -30.03 12.75
N ARG A 32 -19.45 -30.49 11.88
CA ARG A 32 -19.15 -31.50 10.85
C ARG A 32 -18.11 -30.99 9.85
N LEU A 33 -18.28 -29.76 9.33
CA LEU A 33 -17.34 -29.15 8.39
C LEU A 33 -15.96 -28.96 9.04
N TYR A 34 -15.91 -28.56 10.31
CA TYR A 34 -14.66 -28.47 11.04
C TYR A 34 -13.92 -29.81 11.12
N TYR A 35 -14.60 -30.89 11.54
CA TYR A 35 -13.97 -32.20 11.63
C TYR A 35 -13.59 -32.76 10.26
N PHE A 36 -14.42 -32.54 9.24
CA PHE A 36 -14.10 -32.93 7.87
C PHE A 36 -12.85 -32.21 7.38
N ALA A 37 -12.79 -30.89 7.52
CA ALA A 37 -11.62 -30.09 7.15
C ALA A 37 -10.37 -30.49 7.95
N LYS A 38 -10.51 -30.91 9.21
CA LYS A 38 -9.40 -31.41 10.02
C LYS A 38 -8.91 -32.80 9.58
N ALA A 39 -9.79 -33.63 9.02
CA ALA A 39 -9.46 -34.97 8.54
C ALA A 39 -8.86 -34.95 7.12
N ASP A 40 -9.28 -34.03 6.25
CA ASP A 40 -8.71 -33.86 4.92
C ASP A 40 -7.36 -33.12 4.97
N ASN A 41 -6.33 -33.67 4.32
CA ASN A 41 -4.98 -33.11 4.39
C ASN A 41 -4.86 -31.68 3.84
N ILE A 42 -5.56 -31.37 2.73
CA ILE A 42 -5.48 -30.07 2.06
C ILE A 42 -6.26 -29.03 2.87
N LEU A 43 -7.49 -29.37 3.26
CA LEU A 43 -8.32 -28.48 4.08
C LEU A 43 -7.70 -28.25 5.46
N ARG A 44 -7.04 -29.26 6.05
CA ARG A 44 -6.33 -29.13 7.34
C ARG A 44 -5.19 -28.12 7.25
N ARG A 45 -4.44 -28.10 6.15
CA ARG A 45 -3.40 -27.08 5.90
C ARG A 45 -4.04 -25.69 5.79
N ARG A 46 -5.18 -25.58 5.10
CA ARG A 46 -5.95 -24.32 5.04
C ARG A 46 -6.54 -23.90 6.38
N LEU A 47 -6.65 -24.77 7.39
CA LEU A 47 -7.03 -24.36 8.75
C LEU A 47 -5.88 -23.70 9.52
N GLN A 48 -4.64 -23.80 9.05
CA GLN A 48 -3.52 -23.11 9.69
C GLN A 48 -3.70 -21.60 9.47
N ASN A 49 -3.85 -20.85 10.55
CA ASN A 49 -3.98 -19.40 10.50
C ASN A 49 -2.63 -18.77 10.14
N ARG A 50 -2.36 -18.65 8.84
CA ARG A 50 -1.22 -17.91 8.28
C ARG A 50 -1.73 -16.55 7.82
N VAL A 51 -0.99 -15.51 8.14
CA VAL A 51 -1.25 -14.14 7.69
C VAL A 51 -0.11 -13.70 6.80
N ALA A 52 -0.42 -12.84 5.82
CA ALA A 52 0.57 -12.27 4.92
C ALA A 52 0.39 -10.77 4.75
N ASP A 53 1.52 -10.07 4.62
CA ASP A 53 1.57 -8.76 3.97
C ASP A 53 2.08 -9.00 2.54
N LEU A 54 1.32 -8.57 1.55
CA LEU A 54 1.66 -8.73 0.13
C LEU A 54 2.05 -7.38 -0.47
N GLU A 55 2.96 -7.42 -1.43
CA GLU A 55 3.45 -6.26 -2.16
C GLU A 55 3.58 -6.68 -3.63
N LEU A 56 2.86 -6.00 -4.51
CA LEU A 56 2.89 -6.25 -5.96
C LEU A 56 3.59 -5.07 -6.62
N CYS A 57 4.69 -5.36 -7.29
CA CYS A 57 5.49 -4.36 -8.00
C CYS A 57 5.36 -4.58 -9.50
N LEU A 58 4.93 -3.52 -10.20
CA LEU A 58 4.79 -3.46 -11.66
C LEU A 58 5.59 -2.24 -12.16
N ASP A 59 6.91 -2.39 -12.25
CA ASP A 59 7.77 -1.26 -12.63
C ASP A 59 8.15 -1.28 -14.11
N ASP A 60 8.47 -0.10 -14.63
CA ASP A 60 8.98 0.05 -15.99
C ASP A 60 10.32 -0.68 -16.14
N ASN A 61 10.60 -1.15 -17.36
CA ASN A 61 11.82 -1.90 -17.62
C ASN A 61 13.08 -1.06 -17.34
N THR A 62 14.03 -1.59 -16.58
CA THR A 62 15.34 -0.96 -16.40
C THR A 62 16.39 -1.62 -17.29
N ALA A 63 17.37 -0.85 -17.79
CA ALA A 63 18.51 -1.46 -18.47
C ALA A 63 19.41 -2.16 -17.44
N CYS A 64 19.70 -3.44 -17.65
CA CYS A 64 20.69 -4.17 -16.87
C CYS A 64 22.06 -3.51 -17.03
N GLU A 65 22.74 -3.24 -15.92
CA GLU A 65 24.06 -2.59 -15.93
C GLU A 65 25.14 -3.42 -16.63
N GLU A 66 25.03 -4.75 -16.58
CA GLU A 66 26.02 -5.65 -17.20
C GLU A 66 25.81 -5.84 -18.71
N CYS A 67 24.56 -6.07 -19.11
CA CYS A 67 24.22 -6.54 -20.46
C CYS A 67 23.53 -5.47 -21.32
N GLY A 68 23.09 -4.36 -20.72
CA GLY A 68 22.33 -3.29 -21.37
C GLY A 68 20.93 -3.69 -21.85
N LYS A 69 20.51 -4.96 -21.67
CA LYS A 69 19.15 -5.41 -22.01
C LYS A 69 18.17 -4.97 -20.93
N LEU A 70 16.92 -4.80 -21.34
CA LEU A 70 15.83 -4.47 -20.45
C LEU A 70 15.53 -5.64 -19.49
N VAL A 71 15.35 -5.31 -18.23
CA VAL A 71 14.92 -6.18 -17.13
C VAL A 71 13.52 -5.74 -16.74
N LEU A 72 12.61 -6.70 -16.74
CA LEU A 72 11.25 -6.51 -16.28
C LEU A 72 11.22 -6.60 -14.75
N HIS A 73 10.58 -5.64 -14.11
CA HIS A 73 10.31 -5.65 -12.67
C HIS A 73 8.84 -6.02 -12.47
N LEU A 74 8.58 -7.32 -12.55
CA LEU A 74 7.29 -7.93 -12.22
C LEU A 74 7.51 -8.94 -11.09
N ASP A 75 7.20 -8.51 -9.88
CA ASP A 75 7.35 -9.34 -8.70
C ASP A 75 6.16 -9.23 -7.76
N LEU A 76 5.96 -10.33 -7.03
CA LEU A 76 5.02 -10.41 -5.93
C LEU A 76 5.81 -10.77 -4.69
N ASP A 77 5.97 -9.81 -3.81
CA ASP A 77 6.63 -9.98 -2.53
C ASP A 77 5.62 -10.34 -1.45
N ALA A 78 6.04 -11.22 -0.56
CA ALA A 78 5.16 -11.71 0.49
C ALA A 78 5.92 -11.91 1.81
N ARG A 79 5.43 -11.25 2.85
CA ARG A 79 5.87 -11.44 4.23
C ARG A 79 4.87 -12.31 4.95
N PHE A 80 5.28 -13.48 5.40
CA PHE A 80 4.44 -14.46 6.08
C PHE A 80 4.73 -14.56 7.57
N ARG A 81 3.69 -14.89 8.33
CA ARG A 81 3.81 -15.39 9.71
C ARG A 81 2.59 -16.23 10.09
N ARG A 82 2.70 -17.02 11.15
CA ARG A 82 1.54 -17.65 11.80
C ARG A 82 0.86 -16.63 12.71
N GLU A 83 -0.47 -16.63 12.76
CA GLU A 83 -1.27 -15.63 13.49
C GLU A 83 -0.94 -15.56 14.99
N ASN A 84 -0.56 -16.70 15.60
CA ASN A 84 -0.25 -16.81 17.03
C ASN A 84 1.26 -16.75 17.35
N ASP A 85 2.12 -16.66 16.33
CA ASP A 85 3.56 -16.60 16.55
C ASP A 85 3.97 -15.13 16.62
N GLY A 86 4.49 -14.70 17.77
CA GLY A 86 5.07 -13.36 17.95
C GLY A 86 6.43 -13.18 17.28
N VAL A 87 6.82 -14.13 16.42
CA VAL A 87 8.15 -14.21 15.79
C VAL A 87 8.18 -13.40 14.49
N GLN A 88 9.40 -12.95 14.16
CA GLN A 88 9.84 -12.26 12.96
C GLN A 88 9.14 -12.74 11.67
N TRP A 89 8.81 -11.80 10.79
CA TRP A 89 8.23 -12.08 9.47
C TRP A 89 9.23 -12.84 8.58
N ILE A 90 8.72 -13.85 7.88
CA ILE A 90 9.47 -14.60 6.87
C ILE A 90 9.16 -13.96 5.51
N TYR A 91 10.19 -13.49 4.83
CA TYR A 91 10.06 -12.83 3.53
C TYR A 91 10.29 -13.84 2.41
N SER A 92 9.42 -13.84 1.41
CA SER A 92 9.61 -14.54 0.14
C SER A 92 9.33 -13.58 -1.00
N SER A 93 10.08 -13.72 -2.08
CA SER A 93 9.88 -12.96 -3.31
C SER A 93 9.54 -13.91 -4.45
N PHE A 94 8.61 -13.52 -5.33
CA PHE A 94 8.23 -14.27 -6.52
C PHE A 94 8.45 -13.40 -7.75
N VAL A 95 9.54 -13.66 -8.48
CA VAL A 95 9.92 -12.91 -9.66
C VAL A 95 9.40 -13.59 -10.92
N PHE A 96 8.70 -12.85 -11.76
CA PHE A 96 8.14 -13.34 -13.02
C PHE A 96 9.00 -12.87 -14.18
N ARG A 97 9.79 -13.76 -14.76
CA ARG A 97 10.66 -13.46 -15.89
C ARG A 97 9.97 -13.81 -17.20
N SER A 98 10.16 -13.03 -18.24
CA SER A 98 9.83 -13.41 -19.63
C SER A 98 11.05 -13.95 -20.38
N LYS A 99 10.82 -14.70 -21.46
CA LYS A 99 11.86 -15.41 -22.21
C LYS A 99 12.95 -14.52 -22.79
N ASP A 100 12.63 -13.26 -23.10
CA ASP A 100 13.51 -12.33 -23.81
C ASP A 100 14.29 -11.37 -22.88
N GLU A 101 14.14 -11.51 -21.56
CA GLU A 101 14.79 -10.67 -20.54
C GLU A 101 16.28 -10.97 -20.31
N CYS A 102 16.97 -10.01 -19.69
CA CYS A 102 18.34 -10.23 -19.21
C CYS A 102 18.35 -11.29 -18.09
N LYS A 103 19.40 -12.12 -18.08
CA LYS A 103 19.64 -13.16 -17.07
C LYS A 103 20.86 -12.86 -16.19
N CYS A 104 21.45 -11.67 -16.33
CA CYS A 104 22.63 -11.27 -15.57
C CYS A 104 22.35 -11.15 -14.08
N ASP A 105 21.13 -10.74 -13.71
CA ASP A 105 20.70 -10.61 -12.31
C ASP A 105 20.17 -11.92 -11.69
N SER A 106 20.46 -13.09 -12.29
CA SER A 106 20.06 -14.37 -11.68
C SER A 106 20.86 -14.60 -10.40
N ILE A 107 20.19 -14.56 -9.25
CA ILE A 107 20.82 -14.79 -7.95
C ILE A 107 21.03 -16.30 -7.75
N ASP A 108 22.23 -16.71 -7.36
CA ASP A 108 22.49 -18.09 -6.94
C ASP A 108 21.56 -18.48 -5.77
N GLY A 109 20.80 -19.57 -5.93
CA GLY A 109 19.87 -20.08 -4.90
C GLY A 109 18.39 -19.80 -5.15
N GLU A 110 18.02 -19.22 -6.30
CA GLU A 110 16.62 -19.09 -6.73
C GLU A 110 15.95 -20.46 -6.93
N THR A 111 14.76 -20.64 -6.36
CA THR A 111 13.94 -21.84 -6.55
C THR A 111 13.01 -21.64 -7.76
N GLN A 112 13.08 -22.54 -8.74
CA GLN A 112 12.26 -22.42 -9.94
C GLN A 112 10.87 -23.01 -9.74
N ILE A 113 9.84 -22.26 -10.15
CA ILE A 113 8.46 -22.73 -10.22
C ILE A 113 8.07 -22.82 -11.70
N GLU A 114 7.64 -24.01 -12.13
CA GLU A 114 7.06 -24.19 -13.45
C GLU A 114 5.70 -23.45 -13.54
N PRO A 115 5.46 -22.63 -14.59
CA PRO A 115 4.21 -21.88 -14.74
C PRO A 115 2.94 -22.74 -14.63
N ASP A 116 2.99 -23.97 -15.15
CA ASP A 116 1.86 -24.90 -15.12
C ASP A 116 1.42 -25.28 -13.69
N LEU A 117 2.31 -25.19 -12.70
CA LEU A 117 1.96 -25.41 -11.30
C LEU A 117 0.95 -24.39 -10.77
N LEU A 118 0.86 -23.19 -11.37
CA LEU A 118 -0.14 -22.18 -11.03
C LEU A 118 -1.56 -22.65 -11.37
N ASN A 119 -1.71 -23.61 -12.30
CA ASN A 119 -3.00 -24.24 -12.59
C ASN A 119 -3.35 -25.34 -11.57
N HIS A 120 -2.43 -25.69 -10.66
CA HIS A 120 -2.57 -26.72 -9.65
C HIS A 120 -2.24 -26.19 -8.23
N PRO A 121 -3.09 -25.33 -7.64
CA PRO A 121 -2.78 -24.61 -6.39
C PRO A 121 -2.38 -25.50 -5.21
N SER A 122 -2.96 -26.70 -5.11
CA SER A 122 -2.63 -27.65 -4.02
C SER A 122 -1.24 -28.25 -4.20
N SER A 123 -0.85 -28.57 -5.44
CA SER A 123 0.49 -29.08 -5.75
C SER A 123 1.53 -28.01 -5.51
N LEU A 124 1.30 -26.79 -6.00
CA LEU A 124 2.17 -25.63 -5.78
C LEU A 124 2.38 -25.34 -4.28
N TYR A 125 1.31 -25.43 -3.49
CA TYR A 125 1.40 -25.25 -2.05
C TYR A 125 2.35 -26.25 -1.41
N ASP A 126 2.23 -27.53 -1.76
CA ASP A 126 2.99 -28.61 -1.14
C ASP A 126 4.46 -28.63 -1.56
N SER A 127 4.74 -28.30 -2.81
CA SER A 127 6.10 -28.36 -3.35
C SER A 127 6.91 -27.09 -3.11
N HIS A 128 6.27 -25.91 -3.05
CA HIS A 128 6.99 -24.63 -3.01
C HIS A 128 6.49 -23.69 -1.91
N LEU A 129 5.19 -23.39 -1.86
CA LEU A 129 4.71 -22.33 -0.96
C LEU A 129 4.89 -22.69 0.52
N LEU A 130 4.72 -23.96 0.90
CA LEU A 130 4.93 -24.39 2.27
C LEU A 130 6.36 -24.07 2.74
N GLU A 131 7.34 -24.31 1.88
CA GLU A 131 8.73 -23.96 2.13
C GLU A 131 8.92 -22.44 2.19
N GLY A 132 8.39 -21.68 1.21
CA GLY A 132 8.48 -20.22 1.23
C GLY A 132 7.83 -19.58 2.46
N PHE A 133 6.78 -20.17 3.00
CA PHE A 133 6.15 -19.68 4.22
C PHE A 133 6.98 -19.94 5.49
N GLU A 134 7.90 -20.91 5.46
CA GLU A 134 8.68 -21.36 6.62
C GLU A 134 10.15 -20.94 6.51
N ASN A 135 10.62 -20.65 5.31
CA ASN A 135 11.99 -20.25 4.98
C ASN A 135 11.99 -18.99 4.11
N ARG A 136 13.05 -18.19 4.22
CA ARG A 136 13.28 -17.09 3.27
C ARG A 136 13.66 -17.69 1.92
N THR A 137 12.77 -17.60 0.95
CA THR A 137 12.96 -18.19 -0.38
C THR A 137 12.62 -17.20 -1.47
N ASN A 138 13.49 -17.10 -2.47
CA ASN A 138 13.24 -16.36 -3.70
C ASN A 138 12.85 -17.35 -4.79
N PHE A 139 11.68 -17.14 -5.38
CA PHE A 139 11.14 -17.97 -6.43
C PHE A 139 11.22 -17.27 -7.77
N VAL A 140 11.51 -18.03 -8.82
CA VAL A 140 11.47 -17.54 -10.20
C VAL A 140 10.49 -18.36 -11.01
N ILE A 141 9.59 -17.66 -11.69
CA ILE A 141 8.64 -18.23 -12.64
C ILE A 141 9.03 -17.73 -14.02
N ASN A 142 9.50 -18.64 -14.88
CA ASN A 142 9.90 -18.32 -16.25
C ASN A 142 8.72 -18.47 -17.21
N ASN A 143 8.32 -17.37 -17.84
CA ASN A 143 7.16 -17.27 -18.71
C ASN A 143 7.60 -17.12 -20.18
N GLY A 144 6.75 -17.55 -21.11
CA GLY A 144 6.99 -17.44 -22.54
C GLY A 144 6.89 -16.01 -23.07
N SER A 145 6.08 -15.16 -22.43
CA SER A 145 5.88 -13.75 -22.78
C SER A 145 5.57 -12.88 -21.55
N LEU A 146 5.57 -11.55 -21.74
CA LEU A 146 5.12 -10.58 -20.73
C LEU A 146 3.65 -10.77 -20.35
N ASP A 147 2.77 -10.93 -21.35
CA ASP A 147 1.34 -11.16 -21.11
C ASP A 147 1.11 -12.42 -20.25
N GLU A 148 1.88 -13.48 -20.51
CA GLU A 148 1.83 -14.70 -19.71
C GLU A 148 2.34 -14.46 -18.28
N ALA A 149 3.42 -13.71 -18.13
CA ALA A 149 3.99 -13.33 -16.83
C ALA A 149 2.98 -12.57 -15.96
N ILE A 150 2.29 -11.58 -16.55
CA ILE A 150 1.27 -10.77 -15.86
C ILE A 150 0.09 -11.66 -15.42
N VAL A 151 -0.42 -12.51 -16.30
CA VAL A 151 -1.51 -13.45 -15.98
C VAL A 151 -1.08 -14.42 -14.87
N ASN A 152 0.13 -14.96 -14.95
CA ASN A 152 0.65 -15.89 -13.96
C ASN A 152 0.89 -15.23 -12.61
N CYS A 153 1.30 -13.96 -12.59
CA CYS A 153 1.37 -13.16 -11.37
C CYS A 153 -0.01 -12.97 -10.74
N GLY A 154 -1.02 -12.57 -11.52
CA GLY A 154 -2.41 -12.49 -11.05
C GLY A 154 -2.95 -13.84 -10.54
N LYS A 155 -2.61 -14.95 -11.19
CA LYS A 155 -2.96 -16.31 -10.71
C LYS A 155 -2.31 -16.61 -9.36
N LEU A 156 -1.00 -16.38 -9.22
CA LEU A 156 -0.29 -16.63 -7.96
C LEU A 156 -0.90 -15.79 -6.82
N PHE A 157 -1.19 -14.52 -7.09
CA PHE A 157 -1.87 -13.64 -6.15
C PHE A 157 -3.19 -14.26 -5.63
N ASN A 158 -4.06 -14.68 -6.55
CA ASN A 158 -5.32 -15.36 -6.24
C ASN A 158 -5.14 -16.71 -5.52
N ILE A 159 -4.01 -17.39 -5.74
CA ILE A 159 -3.68 -18.61 -5.01
C ILE A 159 -3.31 -18.28 -3.56
N LEU A 160 -2.47 -17.26 -3.33
CA LEU A 160 -2.07 -16.86 -2.00
C LEU A 160 -3.29 -16.50 -1.13
N THR A 161 -4.25 -15.74 -1.64
CA THR A 161 -5.48 -15.37 -0.89
C THR A 161 -6.35 -16.57 -0.48
N LYS A 162 -6.18 -17.75 -1.09
CA LYS A 162 -6.84 -19.00 -0.66
C LYS A 162 -6.15 -19.65 0.53
N PHE A 163 -4.85 -19.42 0.71
CA PHE A 163 -4.04 -20.10 1.72
C PHE A 163 -3.70 -19.22 2.91
N VAL A 164 -3.60 -17.90 2.74
CA VAL A 164 -3.24 -16.93 3.77
C VAL A 164 -4.32 -15.86 3.93
N ILE A 165 -4.43 -15.30 5.13
CA ILE A 165 -5.22 -14.09 5.38
C ILE A 165 -4.34 -12.90 5.05
N VAL A 166 -4.69 -12.13 4.01
CA VAL A 166 -3.95 -10.93 3.66
C VAL A 166 -4.31 -9.82 4.65
N ARG A 167 -3.29 -9.30 5.36
CA ARG A 167 -3.43 -8.23 6.36
C ARG A 167 -3.13 -6.86 5.75
N LYS A 168 -2.11 -6.79 4.90
CA LYS A 168 -1.68 -5.59 4.19
C LYS A 168 -1.47 -5.92 2.73
N PHE A 169 -1.81 -4.99 1.86
CA PHE A 169 -1.51 -5.09 0.44
C PHE A 169 -0.99 -3.76 -0.08
N GLU A 170 0.23 -3.77 -0.58
CA GLU A 170 0.92 -2.65 -1.22
C GLU A 170 0.96 -2.89 -2.73
N LEU A 171 0.68 -1.85 -3.51
CA LEU A 171 0.71 -1.83 -4.96
C LEU A 171 1.72 -0.76 -5.39
N HIS A 172 2.81 -1.16 -6.04
CA HIS A 172 3.77 -0.25 -6.66
C HIS A 172 3.60 -0.32 -8.17
N LEU A 173 3.13 0.78 -8.78
CA LEU A 173 2.68 0.81 -10.16
C LEU A 173 3.35 1.96 -10.92
N ASP A 174 4.46 1.67 -11.58
CA ASP A 174 5.14 2.62 -12.45
C ASP A 174 4.82 2.40 -13.93
N SER A 175 4.32 1.20 -14.30
CA SER A 175 3.98 0.85 -15.68
C SER A 175 2.47 0.78 -15.98
N ASP A 176 1.96 1.75 -16.74
CA ASP A 176 0.54 1.82 -17.14
C ASP A 176 0.10 0.61 -17.96
N GLN A 177 0.94 0.17 -18.91
CA GLN A 177 0.62 -0.97 -19.77
C GLN A 177 0.44 -2.27 -18.96
N MET A 178 1.35 -2.56 -18.02
CA MET A 178 1.26 -3.78 -17.21
C MET A 178 0.06 -3.72 -16.27
N TRP A 179 -0.20 -2.54 -15.70
CA TRP A 179 -1.36 -2.35 -14.84
C TRP A 179 -2.68 -2.46 -15.59
N GLU A 180 -2.80 -1.93 -16.82
CA GLU A 180 -3.99 -2.12 -17.65
C GLU A 180 -4.30 -3.61 -17.89
N GLN A 181 -3.27 -4.41 -18.20
CA GLN A 181 -3.42 -5.85 -18.39
C GLN A 181 -3.75 -6.59 -17.08
N MET A 182 -3.04 -6.29 -16.00
CA MET A 182 -3.27 -6.90 -14.68
C MET A 182 -4.66 -6.54 -14.14
N SER A 183 -5.08 -5.29 -14.27
CA SER A 183 -6.39 -4.82 -13.83
C SER A 183 -7.52 -5.45 -14.67
N ALA A 184 -7.31 -5.69 -15.97
CA ALA A 184 -8.25 -6.47 -16.79
C ALA A 184 -8.35 -7.92 -16.29
N PHE A 185 -7.23 -8.55 -15.94
CA PHE A 185 -7.23 -9.88 -15.33
C PHE A 185 -8.01 -9.90 -14.00
N PHE A 186 -7.76 -8.93 -13.10
CA PHE A 186 -8.50 -8.81 -11.84
C PHE A 186 -9.98 -8.47 -12.03
N ASN A 187 -10.35 -7.74 -13.08
CA ASN A 187 -11.77 -7.55 -13.41
C ASN A 187 -12.46 -8.88 -13.76
N ALA A 188 -11.79 -9.75 -14.51
CA ALA A 188 -12.32 -11.06 -14.87
C ALA A 188 -12.21 -12.08 -13.70
N ASN A 189 -11.23 -11.91 -12.82
CA ASN A 189 -10.87 -12.83 -11.75
C ASN A 189 -10.65 -12.05 -10.45
N SER A 190 -11.72 -11.44 -9.93
CA SER A 190 -11.65 -10.51 -8.80
C SER A 190 -10.87 -11.10 -7.63
N PRO A 191 -9.80 -10.41 -7.18
CA PRO A 191 -9.06 -10.85 -6.01
C PRO A 191 -9.99 -10.77 -4.81
N ASP A 192 -10.14 -11.89 -4.11
CA ASP A 192 -11.02 -11.98 -2.96
C ASP A 192 -10.32 -11.39 -1.72
N MET A 193 -10.26 -10.06 -1.71
CA MET A 193 -9.61 -9.27 -0.68
C MET A 193 -10.63 -8.40 0.03
N ARG A 194 -10.70 -8.59 1.35
CA ARG A 194 -11.51 -7.74 2.23
C ARG A 194 -10.77 -6.50 2.71
N ILE A 195 -9.48 -6.39 2.41
CA ILE A 195 -8.66 -5.24 2.74
C ILE A 195 -8.63 -4.25 1.58
N GLN A 196 -8.49 -2.98 1.90
CA GLN A 196 -8.23 -1.93 0.91
C GLN A 196 -6.71 -1.83 0.70
N PRO A 197 -6.21 -1.80 -0.54
CA PRO A 197 -4.77 -1.66 -0.79
C PRO A 197 -4.25 -0.25 -0.50
N HIS A 198 -2.95 -0.15 -0.27
CA HIS A 198 -2.20 1.08 -0.40
C HIS A 198 -1.51 1.08 -1.75
N ALA A 199 -1.69 2.12 -2.55
CA ALA A 199 -1.09 2.21 -3.88
C ALA A 199 -0.06 3.35 -3.95
N THR A 200 1.13 3.06 -4.45
CA THR A 200 2.11 4.05 -4.88
C THR A 200 2.16 3.97 -6.41
N ILE A 201 1.87 5.08 -7.08
CA ILE A 201 1.70 5.11 -8.53
C ILE A 201 2.43 6.26 -9.18
N ASP A 202 2.87 6.06 -10.41
CA ASP A 202 3.23 7.17 -11.28
C ASP A 202 1.98 7.96 -11.72
N SER A 203 2.13 9.28 -11.86
CA SER A 203 1.06 10.20 -12.26
C SER A 203 0.38 9.90 -13.61
N ARG A 204 0.97 9.03 -14.45
CA ARG A 204 0.41 8.56 -15.73
C ARG A 204 -0.68 7.50 -15.56
N ILE A 205 -0.71 6.78 -14.43
CA ILE A 205 -1.65 5.68 -14.21
C ILE A 205 -3.09 6.18 -14.21
N ASN A 206 -3.95 5.52 -14.99
CA ASN A 206 -5.38 5.84 -15.04
C ASN A 206 -6.08 5.48 -13.72
N LEU A 207 -6.53 6.49 -12.96
CA LEU A 207 -7.20 6.29 -11.67
C LEU A 207 -8.53 5.52 -11.75
N ASP A 208 -9.19 5.45 -12.90
CA ASP A 208 -10.43 4.66 -13.04
C ASP A 208 -10.19 3.15 -12.95
N SER A 209 -8.96 2.69 -13.18
CA SER A 209 -8.57 1.29 -13.05
C SER A 209 -8.72 0.77 -11.60
N PHE A 210 -8.67 1.64 -10.59
CA PHE A 210 -8.83 1.24 -9.18
C PHE A 210 -10.26 0.85 -8.79
N ARG A 211 -11.23 0.97 -9.71
CA ARG A 211 -12.60 0.46 -9.50
C ARG A 211 -12.66 -1.05 -9.27
N ILE A 212 -11.58 -1.78 -9.59
CA ILE A 212 -11.44 -3.21 -9.26
C ILE A 212 -11.46 -3.48 -7.74
N PHE A 213 -11.19 -2.46 -6.92
CA PHE A 213 -11.29 -2.54 -5.46
C PHE A 213 -12.63 -1.95 -5.03
N PRO A 214 -13.67 -2.78 -4.76
CA PRO A 214 -15.02 -2.28 -4.48
C PRO A 214 -15.10 -1.46 -3.19
N ASN A 215 -14.20 -1.72 -2.25
CA ASN A 215 -14.09 -0.96 -1.01
C ASN A 215 -13.21 0.30 -1.16
N GLY A 216 -12.63 0.56 -2.33
CA GLY A 216 -11.66 1.64 -2.55
C GLY A 216 -10.28 1.33 -1.98
N LEU A 217 -9.45 2.37 -1.86
CA LEU A 217 -8.07 2.30 -1.37
C LEU A 217 -7.98 2.71 0.10
N ALA A 218 -7.04 2.11 0.83
CA ALA A 218 -6.63 2.55 2.17
C ALA A 218 -5.70 3.76 2.06
N GLY A 219 -4.98 3.88 0.96
CA GLY A 219 -4.25 5.08 0.62
C GLY A 219 -3.69 5.05 -0.78
N ILE A 220 -3.30 6.23 -1.24
CA ILE A 220 -2.70 6.44 -2.55
C ILE A 220 -1.59 7.48 -2.41
N GLU A 221 -0.42 7.14 -2.92
CA GLU A 221 0.70 8.04 -3.16
C GLU A 221 0.88 8.16 -4.67
N ILE A 222 0.87 9.38 -5.17
CA ILE A 222 1.14 9.65 -6.58
C ILE A 222 2.49 10.33 -6.65
N THR A 223 3.41 9.75 -7.41
CA THR A 223 4.73 10.30 -7.68
C THR A 223 4.81 10.76 -9.15
N LYS A 224 5.78 11.62 -9.43
CA LYS A 224 6.18 11.93 -10.81
C LYS A 224 7.56 11.33 -11.03
N ASN A 225 7.61 10.15 -11.64
CA ASN A 225 8.90 9.49 -11.87
C ASN A 225 9.53 10.01 -13.17
N PHE A 226 8.77 10.11 -14.28
CA PHE A 226 9.29 10.61 -15.56
C PHE A 226 8.24 11.33 -16.44
N GLY A 227 8.64 12.44 -17.09
CA GLY A 227 7.83 13.11 -18.13
C GLY A 227 6.92 14.26 -17.65
N PRO A 228 6.10 14.84 -18.56
CA PRO A 228 5.15 15.89 -18.20
C PRO A 228 4.05 15.34 -17.28
N ILE A 229 3.53 16.17 -16.38
CA ILE A 229 2.43 15.80 -15.47
C ILE A 229 1.19 15.52 -16.33
N LEU A 230 0.73 14.27 -16.34
CA LEU A 230 -0.40 13.80 -17.12
C LEU A 230 -1.58 13.36 -16.26
N MET A 231 -1.69 13.85 -15.01
CA MET A 231 -2.92 13.68 -14.24
C MET A 231 -4.08 14.38 -14.96
N ALA A 232 -4.82 13.62 -15.77
CA ALA A 232 -5.89 14.13 -16.61
C ALA A 232 -7.01 14.80 -15.80
N ASN A 233 -7.18 14.37 -14.54
CA ASN A 233 -8.14 14.94 -13.61
C ASN A 233 -7.59 15.01 -12.18
N PRO A 234 -7.10 16.18 -11.72
CA PRO A 234 -6.67 16.39 -10.33
C PRO A 234 -7.83 16.27 -9.32
N TYR A 235 -9.08 16.39 -9.75
CA TYR A 235 -10.27 16.28 -8.88
C TYR A 235 -10.96 14.92 -9.01
N HIS A 236 -10.18 13.85 -9.18
CA HIS A 236 -10.71 12.51 -9.38
C HIS A 236 -11.37 11.94 -8.11
N GLU A 237 -12.50 11.24 -8.26
CA GLU A 237 -13.29 10.73 -7.12
C GLU A 237 -12.52 9.71 -6.25
N VAL A 238 -11.56 8.97 -6.83
CA VAL A 238 -10.67 8.06 -6.08
C VAL A 238 -9.89 8.84 -5.02
N LEU A 239 -9.34 10.01 -5.36
CA LEU A 239 -8.59 10.85 -4.43
C LEU A 239 -9.49 11.35 -3.29
N ARG A 240 -10.71 11.78 -3.64
CA ARG A 240 -11.69 12.28 -2.68
C ARG A 240 -12.11 11.24 -1.65
N ARG A 241 -12.28 9.98 -2.06
CA ARG A 241 -12.75 8.88 -1.20
C ARG A 241 -11.64 8.20 -0.42
N THR A 242 -10.40 8.35 -0.86
CA THR A 242 -9.25 7.67 -0.25
C THR A 242 -8.86 8.38 1.04
N PRO A 243 -8.74 7.66 2.18
CA PRO A 243 -8.51 8.30 3.47
C PRO A 243 -7.07 8.81 3.63
N ASN A 244 -6.09 8.23 2.92
CA ASN A 244 -4.70 8.67 2.96
C ASN A 244 -4.24 9.02 1.54
N VAL A 245 -3.96 10.28 1.27
CA VAL A 245 -3.56 10.75 -0.06
C VAL A 245 -2.23 11.48 0.07
N SER A 246 -1.26 11.09 -0.74
CA SER A 246 0.05 11.74 -0.85
C SER A 246 0.36 12.08 -2.31
N PHE A 247 1.02 13.21 -2.52
CA PHE A 247 1.53 13.62 -3.82
C PHE A 247 2.99 14.01 -3.69
N SER A 248 3.85 13.52 -4.59
CA SER A 248 5.30 13.72 -4.53
C SER A 248 5.86 14.17 -5.89
N GLY A 249 6.69 15.22 -5.90
CA GLY A 249 7.42 15.68 -7.09
C GLY A 249 6.60 16.31 -8.23
N MET A 250 5.40 16.86 -7.96
CA MET A 250 4.51 17.38 -9.01
C MET A 250 3.85 18.75 -8.73
N ASN A 251 3.61 19.54 -9.78
CA ASN A 251 2.97 20.85 -9.64
C ASN A 251 1.45 20.68 -9.57
N LEU A 252 0.89 20.84 -8.38
CA LEU A 252 -0.52 20.59 -8.11
C LEU A 252 -1.35 21.88 -8.26
N PRO A 253 -2.56 21.81 -8.83
CA PRO A 253 -3.43 22.98 -8.97
C PRO A 253 -4.18 23.31 -7.68
N TYR A 254 -3.98 22.55 -6.59
CA TYR A 254 -4.73 22.69 -5.36
C TYR A 254 -4.41 23.99 -4.63
N THR A 255 -5.45 24.56 -4.05
CA THR A 255 -5.45 25.77 -3.25
C THR A 255 -5.90 25.46 -1.83
N TYR A 256 -5.89 26.48 -0.96
CA TYR A 256 -6.41 26.34 0.41
C TYR A 256 -7.88 25.86 0.45
N GLU A 257 -8.70 26.21 -0.54
CA GLU A 257 -10.11 25.81 -0.59
C GLU A 257 -10.26 24.30 -0.77
N ASP A 258 -9.35 23.69 -1.53
CA ASP A 258 -9.39 22.26 -1.83
C ASP A 258 -9.08 21.41 -0.59
N VAL A 259 -8.24 21.91 0.31
CA VAL A 259 -7.88 21.26 1.59
C VAL A 259 -9.10 21.06 2.50
N PHE A 260 -10.08 21.98 2.44
CA PHE A 260 -11.28 21.95 3.26
C PHE A 260 -12.57 21.69 2.47
N GLY A 261 -12.50 21.72 1.14
CA GLY A 261 -13.59 21.42 0.22
C GLY A 261 -13.49 20.00 -0.31
N PHE A 262 -12.56 19.78 -1.24
CA PHE A 262 -12.38 18.49 -1.91
C PHE A 262 -11.86 17.41 -0.97
N PHE A 263 -10.83 17.70 -0.18
CA PHE A 263 -10.18 16.77 0.76
C PHE A 263 -10.72 16.83 2.20
N LYS A 264 -11.94 17.35 2.39
CA LYS A 264 -12.50 17.57 3.72
C LYS A 264 -12.62 16.30 4.58
N ASP A 265 -12.83 15.15 3.92
CA ASP A 265 -13.04 13.84 4.54
C ASP A 265 -11.75 12.98 4.56
N THR A 266 -10.65 13.50 4.02
CA THR A 266 -9.34 12.82 3.98
C THR A 266 -8.71 12.83 5.38
N LYS A 267 -8.27 11.65 5.85
CA LYS A 267 -7.66 11.47 7.17
C LYS A 267 -6.19 11.87 7.19
N LYS A 268 -5.43 11.56 6.15
CA LYS A 268 -4.06 12.02 5.97
C LYS A 268 -3.92 12.59 4.56
N LEU A 269 -3.59 13.87 4.47
CA LEU A 269 -3.31 14.55 3.21
C LEU A 269 -1.87 15.06 3.25
N SER A 270 -1.08 14.65 2.27
CA SER A 270 0.33 15.01 2.16
C SER A 270 0.61 15.62 0.78
N PHE A 271 1.13 16.84 0.77
CA PHE A 271 1.63 17.51 -0.42
C PHE A 271 3.14 17.62 -0.30
N HIS A 272 3.87 16.64 -0.82
CA HIS A 272 5.33 16.61 -0.94
C HIS A 272 5.73 17.12 -2.33
N SER A 273 5.13 18.24 -2.73
CA SER A 273 5.28 18.81 -4.06
C SER A 273 4.93 20.29 -4.08
N GLU A 274 5.31 20.98 -5.16
CA GLU A 274 4.89 22.35 -5.42
C GLU A 274 3.35 22.46 -5.47
N THR A 275 2.78 23.27 -4.57
CA THR A 275 1.34 23.59 -4.55
C THR A 275 1.13 25.06 -4.86
N ARG A 276 -0.13 25.46 -5.14
CA ARG A 276 -0.51 26.88 -5.24
C ARG A 276 -0.86 27.50 -3.89
N ILE A 277 -0.53 26.83 -2.79
CA ILE A 277 -0.81 27.30 -1.43
C ILE A 277 0.29 28.28 -1.01
N THR A 278 -0.07 29.55 -0.84
CA THR A 278 0.87 30.59 -0.39
C THR A 278 1.07 30.56 1.13
N GLU A 279 2.14 31.16 1.66
CA GLU A 279 2.36 31.29 3.11
C GLU A 279 1.19 31.97 3.85
N GLU A 280 0.57 32.97 3.22
CA GLU A 280 -0.63 33.65 3.74
C GLU A 280 -1.79 32.67 3.87
N GLN A 281 -1.96 31.77 2.89
CA GLN A 281 -2.97 30.72 2.92
C GLN A 281 -2.63 29.62 3.94
N ILE A 282 -1.36 29.39 4.26
CA ILE A 282 -0.97 28.51 5.36
C ILE A 282 -1.43 29.08 6.70
N CYS A 283 -1.28 30.39 6.93
CA CYS A 283 -1.82 31.04 8.13
C CYS A 283 -3.34 30.83 8.22
N GLN A 284 -4.06 30.93 7.10
CA GLN A 284 -5.51 30.67 7.03
C GLN A 284 -5.84 29.19 7.28
N ILE A 285 -5.00 28.26 6.83
CA ILE A 285 -5.15 26.83 7.13
C ILE A 285 -5.01 26.59 8.63
N VAL A 286 -3.96 27.10 9.27
CA VAL A 286 -3.76 26.98 10.72
C VAL A 286 -4.92 27.61 11.49
N GLN A 287 -5.39 28.78 11.06
CA GLN A 287 -6.60 29.42 11.63
C GLN A 287 -7.84 28.53 11.48
N ASN A 288 -8.05 27.89 10.33
CA ASN A 288 -9.17 26.97 10.15
C ASN A 288 -9.13 25.76 11.09
N PHE A 289 -7.95 25.22 11.41
CA PHE A 289 -7.81 24.17 12.43
C PHE A 289 -8.15 24.67 13.84
N TYR A 290 -7.93 25.96 14.13
CA TYR A 290 -8.29 26.59 15.40
C TYR A 290 -9.78 26.94 15.51
N GLU A 291 -10.36 27.54 14.47
CA GLU A 291 -11.71 28.12 14.52
C GLU A 291 -12.82 27.14 14.13
N VAL A 292 -12.54 26.19 13.24
CA VAL A 292 -13.54 25.29 12.68
C VAL A 292 -13.39 23.90 13.28
N LYS A 293 -14.52 23.25 13.57
CA LYS A 293 -14.51 21.90 14.15
C LYS A 293 -14.05 20.86 13.12
N GLN A 294 -12.74 20.58 13.09
CA GLN A 294 -12.14 19.53 12.24
C GLN A 294 -12.33 18.11 12.78
N ASN A 295 -12.44 17.09 11.93
CA ASN A 295 -12.30 15.68 12.37
C ASN A 295 -10.82 15.37 12.69
N GLU A 296 -10.53 14.23 13.32
CA GLU A 296 -9.15 13.76 13.49
C GLU A 296 -8.51 13.54 12.11
N ARG A 297 -7.52 14.37 11.77
CA ARG A 297 -6.81 14.34 10.48
C ARG A 297 -5.37 14.82 10.63
N ILE A 298 -4.55 14.44 9.64
CA ILE A 298 -3.16 14.84 9.45
C ILE A 298 -3.08 15.60 8.13
N LEU A 299 -2.45 16.77 8.15
CA LEU A 299 -2.09 17.54 6.96
C LEU A 299 -0.58 17.74 6.94
N GLU A 300 0.04 17.47 5.80
CA GLU A 300 1.45 17.69 5.54
C GLU A 300 1.61 18.54 4.28
N ILE A 301 2.41 19.59 4.36
CA ILE A 301 2.74 20.47 3.22
C ILE A 301 4.25 20.68 3.22
N GLN A 302 4.91 20.33 2.13
CA GLN A 302 6.34 20.53 1.92
C GLN A 302 6.64 21.96 1.46
N PHE A 303 7.76 22.48 1.93
CA PHE A 303 8.35 23.75 1.55
C PHE A 303 9.82 23.52 1.18
N ASP A 304 10.24 24.20 0.12
CA ASP A 304 11.64 24.18 -0.33
C ASP A 304 12.53 25.09 0.53
N GLU A 305 11.92 26.01 1.30
CA GLU A 305 12.62 26.96 2.16
C GLU A 305 12.45 26.63 3.65
N ASP A 306 13.42 27.07 4.46
CA ASP A 306 13.33 27.02 5.91
C ASP A 306 12.25 27.97 6.44
N PHE A 307 11.33 27.44 7.25
CA PHE A 307 10.32 28.24 7.93
C PHE A 307 10.31 28.00 9.44
N LEU A 308 9.85 29.00 10.20
CA LEU A 308 9.57 28.86 11.62
C LEU A 308 8.08 28.68 11.82
N VAL A 309 7.68 27.62 12.51
CA VAL A 309 6.25 27.32 12.77
C VAL A 309 5.50 28.50 13.39
N LYS A 310 6.18 29.33 14.19
CA LYS A 310 5.60 30.52 14.83
C LYS A 310 5.05 31.53 13.81
N ASP A 311 5.61 31.56 12.60
CA ASP A 311 5.26 32.53 11.56
C ASP A 311 3.85 32.24 10.99
N PHE A 312 3.39 30.98 11.10
CA PHE A 312 2.04 30.57 10.73
C PHE A 312 0.99 30.73 11.84
N LEU A 313 1.38 31.23 13.02
CA LEU A 313 0.48 31.42 14.16
C LEU A 313 -0.06 32.86 14.29
N THR A 314 0.22 33.73 13.33
CA THR A 314 -0.13 35.17 13.39
C THR A 314 -1.61 35.43 13.61
N LEU A 315 -2.47 34.51 13.18
CA LEU A 315 -3.94 34.57 13.30
C LEU A 315 -4.49 33.82 14.53
N ILE A 316 -3.62 33.23 15.37
CA ILE A 316 -4.01 32.44 16.53
C ILE A 316 -3.81 33.26 17.82
N PRO A 317 -4.79 33.29 18.74
CA PRO A 317 -4.61 33.95 20.04
C PRO A 317 -3.43 33.36 20.82
N LYS A 318 -2.61 34.22 21.43
CA LYS A 318 -1.38 33.80 22.15
C LYS A 318 -1.66 32.84 23.29
N GLU A 319 -2.83 32.93 23.90
CA GLU A 319 -3.27 32.07 25.00
C GLU A 319 -3.68 30.67 24.51
N ALA A 320 -3.97 30.53 23.22
CA ALA A 320 -4.44 29.30 22.60
C ALA A 320 -3.30 28.38 22.14
N TYR A 321 -2.04 28.79 22.25
CA TYR A 321 -0.92 27.95 21.86
C TYR A 321 0.29 28.04 22.81
N ARG A 322 1.13 27.00 22.78
CA ARG A 322 2.42 26.94 23.46
C ARG A 322 3.49 26.48 22.49
N LEU A 323 4.59 27.21 22.46
CA LEU A 323 5.77 26.86 21.68
C LEU A 323 6.63 25.89 22.48
N HIS A 324 7.06 24.84 21.80
CA HIS A 324 7.93 23.81 22.33
C HIS A 324 9.13 23.65 21.42
N MET A 325 10.24 23.22 22.00
CA MET A 325 11.45 22.91 21.27
C MET A 325 11.88 21.50 21.63
N THR A 326 12.19 20.71 20.62
CA THR A 326 12.69 19.35 20.79
C THR A 326 13.87 19.12 19.86
N THR A 327 14.58 18.03 20.07
CA THR A 327 15.58 17.56 19.11
C THR A 327 15.03 16.35 18.39
N ILE A 328 15.17 16.34 17.07
CA ILE A 328 14.90 15.16 16.26
C ILE A 328 16.16 14.74 15.51
N MET A 329 16.26 13.45 15.24
CA MET A 329 17.32 12.88 14.39
C MET A 329 16.92 13.08 12.93
N VAL A 330 17.81 13.65 12.13
CA VAL A 330 17.68 13.84 10.69
C VAL A 330 18.95 13.25 10.06
N GLY A 331 18.84 12.01 9.57
CA GLY A 331 20.00 11.20 9.24
C GLY A 331 20.96 11.06 10.45
N PRO A 332 22.27 11.29 10.29
CA PRO A 332 23.24 11.21 11.38
C PRO A 332 23.27 12.45 12.30
N LYS A 333 22.55 13.53 11.97
CA LYS A 333 22.61 14.81 12.70
C LYS A 333 21.38 15.02 13.58
N ARG A 334 21.55 15.66 14.74
CA ARG A 334 20.44 16.19 15.54
C ARG A 334 20.10 17.59 15.07
N LYS A 335 18.82 17.83 14.76
CA LYS A 335 18.30 19.18 14.51
C LYS A 335 17.34 19.58 15.63
N TRP A 336 17.45 20.84 16.04
CA TRP A 336 16.45 21.46 16.91
C TRP A 336 15.23 21.80 16.07
N VAL A 337 14.08 21.37 16.53
CA VAL A 337 12.81 21.58 15.84
C VAL A 337 11.84 22.25 16.81
N THR A 338 11.20 23.30 16.30
CA THR A 338 10.13 23.99 17.01
C THR A 338 8.81 23.35 16.62
N TRP A 339 7.99 23.05 17.61
CA TRP A 339 6.61 22.63 17.39
C TRP A 339 5.69 23.39 18.34
N VAL A 340 4.40 23.36 18.03
CA VAL A 340 3.38 24.16 18.70
C VAL A 340 2.26 23.24 19.14
N GLU A 341 1.98 23.26 20.44
CA GLU A 341 0.74 22.73 20.98
C GLU A 341 -0.32 23.83 20.87
N MET A 342 -1.33 23.63 20.03
CA MET A 342 -2.45 24.55 19.84
C MET A 342 -3.73 23.92 20.39
N THR A 343 -4.50 24.68 21.17
CA THR A 343 -5.84 24.30 21.62
C THR A 343 -6.87 25.01 20.75
N ASP A 344 -7.71 24.26 20.04
CA ASP A 344 -8.77 24.83 19.21
C ASP A 344 -9.92 25.43 20.04
N ARG A 345 -10.83 26.16 19.40
CA ARG A 345 -12.01 26.77 20.07
C ARG A 345 -12.94 25.75 20.73
N PHE A 346 -12.77 24.46 20.45
CA PHE A 346 -13.56 23.36 20.99
C PHE A 346 -12.79 22.56 22.07
N GLY A 347 -11.62 23.03 22.49
CA GLY A 347 -10.82 22.43 23.55
C GLY A 347 -10.01 21.21 23.11
N ARG A 348 -9.85 20.96 21.80
CA ARG A 348 -9.02 19.85 21.28
C ARG A 348 -7.61 20.33 21.04
N LYS A 349 -6.66 19.41 21.23
CA LYS A 349 -5.24 19.69 21.09
C LYS A 349 -4.74 19.27 19.70
N TRP A 350 -4.01 20.18 19.09
CA TRP A 350 -3.38 20.04 17.78
C TRP A 350 -1.89 20.30 17.93
N SER A 351 -1.09 19.54 17.19
CA SER A 351 0.33 19.82 17.02
C SER A 351 0.54 20.41 15.64
N VAL A 352 1.25 21.55 15.60
CA VAL A 352 1.79 22.13 14.36
C VAL A 352 3.31 22.04 14.47
N MET A 353 3.97 21.36 13.54
CA MET A 353 5.41 21.11 13.62
C MET A 353 6.08 21.26 12.25
N ASN A 354 7.32 21.74 12.26
CA ASN A 354 8.21 21.58 11.11
C ASN A 354 8.88 20.20 11.22
N ILE A 355 8.92 19.44 10.14
CA ILE A 355 9.66 18.19 10.03
C ILE A 355 10.72 18.39 8.94
N PRO A 356 11.99 18.59 9.31
CA PRO A 356 13.07 18.54 8.32
C PRO A 356 13.15 17.14 7.71
N VAL A 357 13.12 17.09 6.39
CA VAL A 357 13.36 15.91 5.58
C VAL A 357 14.83 15.90 5.20
N ASN A 358 15.44 14.72 5.21
CA ASN A 358 16.80 14.53 4.72
C ASN A 358 16.69 13.94 3.31
N ASP A 359 16.96 14.75 2.30
CA ASP A 359 17.39 14.20 1.01
C ASP A 359 18.92 14.07 1.05
N ASP A 360 19.46 13.01 0.46
CA ASP A 360 20.89 12.67 0.54
C ASP A 360 21.80 13.71 -0.15
N GLN A 361 21.21 14.78 -0.72
CA GLN A 361 21.87 15.85 -1.47
C GLN A 361 21.54 17.25 -0.92
N GLU A 362 22.08 17.60 0.26
CA GLU A 362 22.27 18.97 0.82
C GLU A 362 21.07 19.95 0.94
N MET A 363 19.94 19.75 0.25
CA MET A 363 18.71 20.53 0.39
C MET A 363 17.88 19.92 1.52
N THR A 364 17.67 20.68 2.59
CA THR A 364 16.75 20.24 3.65
C THR A 364 15.38 20.78 3.36
N GLU A 365 14.56 19.97 2.69
CA GLU A 365 13.14 20.23 2.54
C GLU A 365 12.47 20.20 3.93
N ASN A 366 11.49 21.06 4.15
CA ASN A 366 10.77 21.15 5.41
C ASN A 366 9.30 20.82 5.20
N ILE A 367 8.75 19.92 6.01
CA ILE A 367 7.33 19.58 5.99
C ILE A 367 6.64 20.26 7.16
N LEU A 368 5.67 21.12 6.89
CA LEU A 368 4.70 21.56 7.89
C LEU A 368 3.71 20.42 8.11
N ARG A 369 3.70 19.85 9.32
CA ARG A 369 2.71 18.85 9.74
C ARG A 369 1.75 19.43 10.76
N ILE A 370 0.45 19.30 10.50
CA ILE A 370 -0.65 19.62 11.42
C ILE A 370 -1.41 18.33 11.74
N TYR A 371 -1.57 17.99 13.02
CA TYR A 371 -2.31 16.78 13.41
C TYR A 371 -2.93 16.89 14.80
N ASN A 372 -3.95 16.06 15.05
CA ASN A 372 -4.63 15.98 16.33
C ASN A 372 -3.78 15.21 17.34
N MET A 373 -3.58 15.70 18.57
CA MET A 373 -2.69 15.04 19.52
C MET A 373 -3.27 13.74 20.12
N LYS A 374 -4.55 13.42 19.90
CA LYS A 374 -5.11 12.12 20.32
C LYS A 374 -4.62 10.94 19.47
N THR A 375 -4.11 11.18 18.26
CA THR A 375 -3.65 10.08 17.39
C THR A 375 -2.29 9.48 17.78
N PHE A 376 -1.76 9.79 18.97
CA PHE A 376 -0.46 9.31 19.47
C PHE A 376 -0.52 8.57 20.81
N ASP A 377 -1.70 8.16 21.28
CA ASP A 377 -1.86 7.28 22.45
C ASP A 377 -1.87 5.78 22.08
#